data_AF-A0A8S8YLQ8-F1
#
_entry.id   AF-A0A8S8YLQ8-F1
#
_cell.length_a   1.000
_cell.length_b   1.000
_cell.length_c   1.000
_cell.angle_alpha   90.00
_cell.angle_beta   90.00
_cell.angle_gamma   90.00
#
_symmetry.space_group_name_H-M   'P 1'
#
loop_
_entity.id
_entity.type
_entity.pdbx_description
1 polymer ?
#
loop_
_entity_poly.entity_id
_entity_poly.type
_entity_poly.pdbx_seq_one_letter_code
_entity_poly.pdbx_strand_id
1 'polypeptide(L)'
;MCESLDSIVPPDPNKPYDVNDVISEILDSGAFLEVQANFAANIVVGFGRLNGTTIGVVANQPKVLAGCLDIDASTKGCPICQIL
;
A
#
# COMPACT_ATOMS: atom_id res chain seq x y z
N MET A 1 0.81 -20.87 -3.04
CA MET A 1 1.35 -19.88 -2.09
C MET A 1 2.59 -19.33 -2.75
N CYS A 2 2.62 -18.03 -3.06
CA CYS A 2 3.81 -17.39 -3.63
C CYS A 2 4.79 -17.18 -2.46
N GLU A 3 5.93 -17.87 -2.44
CA GLU A 3 6.91 -17.84 -1.33
C GLU A 3 7.53 -16.45 -1.10
N SER A 4 7.43 -15.55 -2.08
CA SER A 4 8.02 -14.22 -2.01
C SER A 4 7.24 -13.29 -1.06
N LEU A 5 5.91 -13.37 -1.01
CA LEU A 5 5.07 -12.62 -0.04
C LEU A 5 5.45 -12.88 1.42
N ASP A 6 5.74 -14.14 1.77
CA ASP A 6 6.17 -14.52 3.14
C ASP A 6 7.57 -13.97 3.47
N SER A 7 8.37 -13.61 2.46
CA SER A 7 9.71 -13.05 2.63
C SER A 7 9.72 -11.51 2.73
N ILE A 8 8.67 -10.83 2.23
CA ILE A 8 8.59 -9.37 2.26
C ILE A 8 8.25 -8.84 3.65
N VAL A 9 7.38 -9.55 4.39
CA VAL A 9 7.03 -9.18 5.76
C VAL A 9 8.04 -9.81 6.73
N PRO A 10 8.95 -9.04 7.33
CA PRO A 10 9.91 -9.59 8.26
C PRO A 10 9.20 -10.13 9.51
N PRO A 11 9.68 -11.23 10.10
CA PRO A 11 9.12 -11.77 11.35
C PRO A 11 9.39 -10.84 12.55
N ASP A 12 10.34 -9.92 12.43
CA ASP A 12 10.60 -8.88 13.43
C ASP A 12 9.67 -7.68 13.17
N PRO A 13 8.75 -7.36 14.10
CA PRO A 13 7.79 -6.26 13.93
C PRO A 13 8.45 -4.87 13.87
N ASN A 14 9.71 -4.74 14.29
CA ASN A 14 10.44 -3.46 14.24
C ASN A 14 11.17 -3.24 12.92
N LYS A 15 11.24 -4.27 12.06
CA LYS A 15 11.96 -4.16 10.80
C LYS A 15 11.01 -3.57 9.74
N PRO A 16 11.29 -2.37 9.21
CA PRO A 16 10.44 -1.78 8.19
C PRO A 16 10.53 -2.59 6.90
N TYR A 17 9.39 -2.75 6.23
CA TYR A 17 9.27 -3.30 4.88
C TYR A 17 8.57 -2.29 3.98
N ASP A 18 8.73 -2.44 2.66
CA ASP A 18 8.07 -1.57 1.69
C ASP A 18 6.74 -2.19 1.25
N VAL A 19 5.63 -1.49 1.49
CA VAL A 19 4.31 -1.98 1.03
C VAL A 19 4.14 -1.92 -0.48
N ASN A 20 4.94 -1.12 -1.20
CA ASN A 20 4.87 -1.11 -2.66
C ASN A 20 5.26 -2.46 -3.24
N ASP A 21 6.26 -3.13 -2.67
CA ASP A 21 6.69 -4.47 -3.10
C ASP A 21 5.57 -5.49 -2.89
N VAL A 22 4.87 -5.40 -1.74
CA VAL A 22 3.69 -6.24 -1.44
C VAL A 22 2.56 -5.99 -2.45
N ILE A 23 2.27 -4.72 -2.74
CA ILE A 23 1.19 -4.33 -3.67
C ILE A 23 1.52 -4.80 -5.09
N SER A 24 2.77 -4.64 -5.54
CA SER A 24 3.22 -5.09 -6.85
C SER A 24 3.18 -6.60 -7.02
N GLU A 25 3.36 -7.38 -5.95
CA GLU A 25 3.22 -8.84 -5.99
C GLU A 25 1.76 -9.30 -5.99
N ILE A 26 0.87 -8.57 -5.30
CA ILE A 26 -0.56 -8.90 -5.24
C ILE A 26 -1.31 -8.50 -6.53
N LEU A 27 -0.95 -7.37 -7.13
CA LEU A 27 -1.66 -6.84 -8.30
C LEU A 27 -1.26 -7.52 -9.61
N ASP A 28 -2.22 -7.63 -10.52
CA ASP A 28 -1.98 -8.19 -11.85
C ASP A 28 -0.95 -7.33 -12.60
N SER A 29 0.11 -7.98 -13.11
CA SER A 29 1.17 -7.34 -13.92
C SER A 29 1.87 -6.15 -13.24
N GLY A 30 1.81 -6.02 -11.91
CA GLY A 30 2.40 -4.89 -11.18
C GLY A 30 1.78 -3.53 -11.53
N ALA A 31 0.58 -3.52 -12.14
CA ALA A 31 -0.09 -2.30 -12.56
C ALA A 31 -0.75 -1.60 -11.36
N PHE A 32 0.05 -0.80 -10.66
CA PHE A 32 -0.38 0.06 -9.57
C PHE A 32 -0.28 1.53 -9.97
N LEU A 33 -1.40 2.25 -9.88
CA LEU A 33 -1.45 3.70 -10.03
C LEU A 33 -1.53 4.32 -8.64
N GLU A 34 -0.36 4.69 -8.11
CA GLU A 34 -0.29 5.41 -6.84
C GLU A 34 -0.86 6.83 -6.97
N VAL A 35 -1.73 7.20 -6.04
CA VAL A 35 -2.35 8.51 -5.97
C VAL A 35 -1.60 9.35 -4.92
N GLN A 36 -1.13 10.53 -5.34
CA GLN A 36 -0.42 11.47 -4.47
C GLN A 36 0.83 10.87 -3.78
N ALA A 37 1.70 10.21 -4.54
CA ALA A 37 2.92 9.56 -4.02
C ALA A 37 3.83 10.47 -3.16
N ASN A 38 3.84 11.78 -3.46
CA ASN A 38 4.67 12.76 -2.74
C ASN A 38 3.97 13.39 -1.50
N PHE A 39 2.74 13.00 -1.18
CA PHE A 39 1.97 13.52 -0.04
C PHE A 39 1.69 12.40 0.96
N ALA A 40 1.84 12.66 2.27
CA ALA A 40 1.63 11.67 3.34
C ALA A 40 2.22 10.28 3.02
N ALA A 41 3.55 10.21 2.87
CA ALA A 41 4.27 8.98 2.48
C ALA A 41 4.21 7.84 3.53
N ASN A 42 3.59 8.09 4.69
CA ASN A 42 3.21 7.10 5.69
C ASN A 42 2.00 6.24 5.26
N ILE A 43 1.23 6.66 4.25
CA ILE A 43 0.16 5.86 3.66
C ILE A 43 0.29 5.82 2.13
N VAL A 44 0.33 4.61 1.59
CA VAL A 44 0.31 4.33 0.15
C VAL A 44 -1.13 4.07 -0.23
N VAL A 45 -1.61 4.83 -1.21
CA VAL A 45 -2.97 4.68 -1.70
C VAL A 45 -2.99 4.79 -3.21
N GLY A 46 -3.89 4.05 -3.87
CA GLY A 46 -3.94 4.03 -5.31
C GLY A 46 -4.94 3.05 -5.87
N PHE A 47 -4.91 2.87 -7.19
CA PHE A 47 -5.76 1.93 -7.90
C PHE A 47 -4.94 0.87 -8.60
N GLY A 48 -5.47 -0.34 -8.66
CA GLY A 48 -4.85 -1.47 -9.34
C GLY A 48 -5.88 -2.37 -9.99
N ARG A 49 -5.38 -3.43 -10.63
CA ARG A 49 -6.20 -4.51 -11.16
C ARG A 49 -5.89 -5.81 -10.43
N LEU A 50 -6.93 -6.50 -9.99
CA LEU A 50 -6.84 -7.84 -9.42
C LEU A 50 -7.86 -8.74 -10.12
N ASN A 51 -7.37 -9.81 -10.75
CA ASN A 51 -8.16 -10.69 -11.60
C ASN A 51 -9.05 -9.93 -12.61
N GLY A 52 -8.49 -8.90 -13.26
CA GLY A 52 -9.19 -8.03 -14.21
C GLY A 52 -10.16 -7.02 -13.60
N THR A 53 -10.43 -7.07 -12.29
CA THR A 53 -11.34 -6.14 -11.60
C THR A 53 -10.55 -4.94 -11.06
N THR A 54 -11.10 -3.73 -11.18
CA THR A 54 -10.50 -2.55 -10.56
C THR A 54 -10.65 -2.64 -9.06
N ILE A 55 -9.54 -2.50 -8.34
CA ILE A 55 -9.55 -2.37 -6.88
C ILE A 55 -8.84 -1.08 -6.48
N GLY A 56 -9.24 -0.51 -5.36
CA GLY A 56 -8.50 0.56 -4.70
C GLY A 56 -7.75 -0.03 -3.51
N VAL A 57 -6.56 0.48 -3.31
CA VAL A 57 -5.62 -0.01 -2.31
C VAL A 57 -5.35 1.12 -1.32
N VAL A 58 -5.39 0.78 -0.05
CA VAL A 58 -4.99 1.64 1.07
C VAL A 58 -4.08 0.82 1.97
N ALA A 59 -2.82 1.20 2.07
CA ALA A 59 -1.80 0.47 2.81
C ALA A 59 -0.91 1.42 3.62
N ASN A 60 -0.57 1.03 4.85
CA ASN A 60 0.32 1.82 5.70
C ASN A 60 1.78 1.51 5.35
N GLN A 61 2.63 2.52 5.22
CA GLN A 61 4.06 2.38 4.90
C GLN A 61 4.89 2.46 6.19
N PRO A 62 5.36 1.32 6.78
CA PRO A 62 6.08 1.31 8.06
C PRO A 62 7.42 2.05 7.98
N LYS A 63 8.00 2.17 6.79
CA LYS A 63 9.25 2.87 6.53
C LYS A 63 9.19 4.38 6.80
N VAL A 64 7.98 4.96 6.85
CA VAL A 64 7.75 6.39 7.07
C VAL A 64 6.91 6.58 8.32
N LEU A 65 7.44 7.29 9.31
CA LEU A 65 6.76 7.57 10.60
C LEU A 65 6.20 6.30 11.28
N ALA A 66 6.87 5.16 11.14
CA ALA A 66 6.42 3.86 11.63
C ALA A 66 5.03 3.41 11.11
N GLY A 67 4.55 3.98 10.01
CA GLY A 67 3.21 3.69 9.48
C GLY A 67 2.08 4.27 10.32
N CYS A 68 2.36 5.26 11.18
CA CYS A 68 1.35 5.97 11.95
C CYS A 68 0.37 6.72 11.04
N LEU A 69 -0.91 6.62 11.36
CA LEU A 69 -1.99 7.32 10.67
C LEU A 69 -2.11 8.75 11.23
N ASP A 70 -1.61 9.71 10.46
CA ASP A 70 -1.76 11.13 10.77
C ASP A 70 -2.99 11.74 10.08
N ILE A 71 -3.26 13.02 10.36
CA ILE A 71 -4.35 13.79 9.75
C ILE A 71 -4.22 13.80 8.22
N ASP A 72 -3.00 13.99 7.71
CA ASP A 72 -2.72 13.98 6.28
C ASP A 72 -2.97 12.61 5.66
N ALA A 73 -2.57 11.53 6.35
CA ALA A 73 -2.82 10.16 5.91
C ALA A 73 -4.32 9.83 5.87
N SER A 74 -5.08 10.28 6.88
CA SER A 74 -6.55 10.13 6.93
C SER A 74 -7.23 10.89 5.80
N THR A 75 -6.75 12.10 5.51
CA THR A 75 -7.26 12.95 4.42
C THR A 75 -6.94 12.35 3.05
N LYS A 76 -5.77 11.71 2.90
CA LYS A 76 -5.34 11.02 1.69
C LYS A 76 -6.11 9.72 1.44
N GLY A 77 -6.36 8.93 2.50
CA GLY A 77 -7.02 7.63 2.40
C GLY A 77 -8.55 7.68 2.28
N CYS A 78 -9.20 8.64 2.95
CA CYS A 78 -10.66 8.75 3.00
C CYS A 78 -11.34 8.80 1.60
N PRO A 79 -10.87 9.60 0.63
CA PRO A 79 -11.47 9.66 -0.70
C PRO A 79 -11.46 8.33 -1.45
N ILE A 80 -10.47 7.46 -1.20
CA ILE A 80 -10.33 6.19 -1.93
C ILE A 80 -11.34 5.17 -1.44
N CYS A 81 -11.59 5.10 -0.14
CA CYS A 81 -12.68 4.29 0.40
C CYS A 81 -14.07 4.72 -0.10
N GLN A 82 -14.23 5.97 -0.55
CA GLN A 82 -15.50 6.48 -1.08
C GLN A 82 -15.71 6.17 -2.57
N ILE A 83 -14.65 5.83 -3.30
CA ILE A 83 -14.66 5.59 -4.76
C ILE A 83 -14.88 4.11 -5.10
N LEU A 84 -14.66 3.22 -4.12
CA LEU A 84 -14.85 1.76 -4.22
C LEU A 84 -16.26 1.36 -3.81
#